data_AF-A0A6P0PNQ6-F1
#
_entry.id   AF-A0A6P0PNQ6-F1
#
_cell.length_a   1.000
_cell.length_b   1.000
_cell.length_c   1.000
_cell.angle_alpha   90.00
_cell.angle_beta   90.00
_cell.angle_gamma   90.00
#
_symmetry.space_group_name_H-M   'P 1'
#
loop_
_entity.id
_entity.type
_entity.pdbx_description
1 polymer ?
#
loop_
_entity_poly.entity_id
_entity_poly.type
_entity_poly.pdbx_seq_one_letter_code
_entity_poly.pdbx_strand_id
1 'polypeptide(L)'
;MKRAKAPELFNTIVSSFRSCLKSLQDLPTGKNTRYGMEDAGLSAFGVFLTHTPSFLAYQRQMEKSKGCSNAQSLFGVHHMPLDNQIRSLLHQVLPECVSPVFE
;
A
#
# COMPACT_ATOMS: atom_id res chain seq x y z
N MET A 1 16.02 -29.46 -0.29
CA MET A 1 15.90 -28.00 -0.20
C MET A 1 14.43 -27.63 -0.42
N LYS A 2 13.68 -27.26 0.63
CA LYS A 2 12.24 -26.94 0.51
C LYS A 2 12.12 -25.51 -0.02
N ARG A 3 11.58 -25.33 -1.23
CA ARG A 3 11.23 -24.00 -1.77
C ARG A 3 10.19 -23.37 -0.83
N ALA A 4 10.49 -22.20 -0.26
CA ALA A 4 9.44 -21.38 0.33
C ALA A 4 8.41 -21.08 -0.77
N LYS A 5 7.15 -21.42 -0.53
CA LYS A 5 6.04 -21.25 -1.47
C LYS A 5 5.83 -19.75 -1.67
N ALA A 6 5.86 -19.24 -2.90
CA ALA A 6 5.72 -17.81 -3.24
C ALA A 6 4.69 -16.97 -2.42
N PRO A 7 3.53 -17.51 -2.00
CA PRO A 7 2.59 -16.80 -1.10
C PRO A 7 3.18 -16.40 0.25
N GLU A 8 4.07 -17.20 0.85
CA GLU A 8 4.69 -16.87 2.14
C GLU A 8 5.65 -15.71 2.01
N LEU A 9 6.46 -15.69 0.94
CA LEU A 9 7.39 -14.59 0.67
C LEU A 9 6.64 -13.27 0.46
N PHE A 10 5.55 -13.30 -0.32
CA PHE A 10 4.73 -12.12 -0.56
C PHE A 10 4.14 -11.57 0.74
N ASN A 11 3.57 -12.43 1.59
CA ASN A 11 3.01 -12.02 2.87
C ASN A 11 4.07 -11.43 3.80
N THR A 12 5.29 -11.98 3.80
CA THR A 12 6.42 -11.42 4.55
C THR A 12 6.78 -10.03 4.05
N ILE A 13 6.92 -9.83 2.73
CA ILE A 13 7.24 -8.53 2.14
C ILE A 13 6.16 -7.49 2.49
N VAL A 14 4.88 -7.84 2.31
CA VAL A 14 3.77 -6.95 2.67
C VAL A 14 3.78 -6.62 4.16
N SER A 15 4.06 -7.59 5.02
CA SER A 15 4.12 -7.38 6.48
C SER A 15 5.29 -6.46 6.89
N SER A 16 6.46 -6.60 6.27
CA SER A 16 7.60 -5.70 6.46
C SER A 16 7.25 -4.28 5.99
N PHE A 17 6.62 -4.14 4.82
CA PHE A 17 6.14 -2.86 4.32
C PHE A 17 5.14 -2.20 5.28
N ARG A 18 4.15 -2.94 5.78
CA ARG A 18 3.19 -2.44 6.77
C ARG A 18 3.88 -1.94 8.04
N SER A 19 4.81 -2.72 8.56
CA SER A 19 5.53 -2.37 9.80
C SER A 19 6.37 -1.11 9.62
N CYS A 20 7.08 -0.99 8.48
CA CYS A 20 7.80 0.21 8.10
C CYS A 20 6.85 1.42 7.98
N LEU A 21 5.77 1.33 7.20
CA LEU A 21 4.83 2.43 6.99
C LEU A 21 4.11 2.88 8.28
N LYS A 22 3.88 1.96 9.23
CA LYS A 22 3.35 2.31 10.56
C LYS A 22 4.33 3.18 11.34
N SER A 23 5.63 2.91 11.27
CA SER A 23 6.65 3.74 11.92
C SER A 23 6.77 5.15 11.35
N LEU A 24 6.20 5.38 10.15
CA LEU A 24 6.18 6.69 9.47
C LEU A 24 4.94 7.53 9.83
N GLN A 25 4.03 7.03 10.68
CA GLN A 25 2.82 7.76 11.10
C GLN A 25 3.12 9.03 11.90
N ASP A 26 4.34 9.20 12.41
CA ASP A 26 4.75 10.41 13.15
C ASP A 26 5.13 11.60 12.26
N LEU A 27 5.13 11.42 10.93
CA LEU A 27 5.30 12.55 10.01
C LEU A 27 4.05 13.43 10.02
N PRO A 28 4.20 14.77 10.09
CA PRO A 28 3.07 15.69 10.12
C PRO A 28 2.19 15.49 8.88
N THR A 29 1.06 14.83 9.09
CA THR A 29 0.04 14.64 8.07
C THR A 29 -0.71 15.95 7.95
N GLY A 30 -0.85 16.48 6.73
CA GLY A 30 -1.57 17.73 6.51
C GLY A 30 -2.97 17.69 7.14
N LYS A 31 -3.50 18.85 7.53
CA LYS A 31 -4.75 19.01 8.30
C LYS A 31 -6.01 18.34 7.68
N ASN A 32 -5.93 17.82 6.45
CA ASN A 32 -7.02 17.24 5.68
C ASN A 32 -6.74 15.81 5.20
N THR A 33 -6.02 15.02 5.98
CA THR A 33 -5.72 13.65 5.56
C THR A 33 -6.75 12.68 6.11
N ARG A 34 -7.66 12.20 5.25
CA ARG A 34 -8.67 11.18 5.59
C ARG A 34 -8.10 9.75 5.62
N TYR A 35 -6.85 9.58 5.21
CA TYR A 35 -6.19 8.28 5.01
C TYR A 35 -4.89 8.23 5.83
N GLY A 36 -4.61 7.09 6.46
CA GLY A 36 -3.34 6.88 7.15
C GLY A 36 -2.16 6.71 6.19
N MET A 37 -0.94 6.97 6.67
CA MET A 37 0.30 6.73 5.90
C MET A 37 0.41 5.27 5.43
N GLU A 38 -0.07 4.33 6.24
CA GLU A 38 -0.13 2.90 5.92
C GLU A 38 -0.99 2.63 4.68
N ASP A 39 -2.24 3.10 4.65
CA ASP A 39 -3.15 2.90 3.51
C ASP A 39 -2.60 3.54 2.23
N ALA A 40 -2.00 4.72 2.33
CA ALA A 40 -1.40 5.42 1.19
C ALA A 40 -0.16 4.69 0.65
N GLY A 41 0.75 4.27 1.52
CA GLY A 41 1.96 3.55 1.14
C GLY A 41 1.66 2.18 0.53
N LEU A 42 0.75 1.42 1.14
CA LEU A 42 0.31 0.12 0.62
C LEU A 42 -0.44 0.25 -0.71
N SER A 43 -1.24 1.30 -0.87
CA SER A 43 -1.90 1.58 -2.15
C SER A 43 -0.89 1.92 -3.23
N ALA A 44 0.11 2.77 -2.93
CA ALA A 44 1.19 3.08 -3.87
C ALA A 44 1.98 1.83 -4.28
N PHE A 45 2.32 0.97 -3.31
CA PHE A 45 2.96 -0.31 -3.59
C PHE A 45 2.09 -1.19 -4.50
N GLY A 46 0.79 -1.25 -4.24
CA GLY A 46 -0.18 -1.94 -5.08
C GLY A 46 -0.19 -1.45 -6.54
N VAL A 47 -0.07 -0.13 -6.77
CA VAL A 47 0.02 0.44 -8.13
C VAL A 47 1.16 -0.19 -8.93
N PHE A 48 2.34 -0.35 -8.33
CA PHE A 48 3.51 -0.92 -9.00
C PHE A 48 3.35 -2.40 -9.37
N LEU A 49 2.57 -3.15 -8.59
CA LEU A 49 2.37 -4.59 -8.80
C LEU A 49 1.20 -4.93 -9.72
N THR A 50 0.31 -3.97 -9.97
CA THR A 50 -0.85 -4.17 -10.84
C THR A 50 -0.67 -3.41 -12.14
N HIS A 51 -0.59 -4.12 -13.27
CA HIS A 51 -0.52 -3.52 -14.59
C HIS A 51 -1.90 -3.04 -15.07
N THR A 52 -2.43 -2.00 -14.42
CA THR A 52 -3.75 -1.43 -14.75
C THR A 52 -3.65 0.05 -15.12
N PRO A 53 -4.45 0.56 -16.07
CA PRO A 53 -4.44 1.97 -16.46
C PRO A 53 -4.88 2.91 -15.33
N SER A 54 -5.73 2.43 -14.43
CA SER A 54 -6.11 3.13 -13.20
C SER A 54 -6.29 2.10 -12.09
N PHE A 55 -5.37 2.11 -11.13
CA PHE A 55 -5.42 1.23 -9.97
C PHE A 55 -6.74 1.41 -9.22
N LEU A 56 -7.10 2.66 -8.90
CA LEU A 56 -8.33 2.98 -8.20
C LEU A 56 -9.59 2.46 -8.92
N ALA A 57 -9.69 2.68 -10.24
CA ALA A 57 -10.84 2.21 -11.00
C ALA A 57 -10.93 0.68 -10.98
N TYR A 58 -9.79 0.01 -11.12
CA TYR A 58 -9.70 -1.45 -11.06
C TYR A 58 -10.09 -2.01 -9.69
N GLN A 59 -9.60 -1.42 -8.59
CA GLN A 59 -9.97 -1.85 -7.23
C GLN A 59 -11.47 -1.67 -6.97
N ARG A 60 -12.06 -0.54 -7.37
CA ARG A 60 -13.50 -0.26 -7.25
C ARG A 60 -14.34 -1.24 -8.07
N GLN A 61 -13.89 -1.59 -9.28
CA GLN A 61 -14.58 -2.56 -10.11
C GLN A 61 -14.55 -3.96 -9.48
N MET A 62 -13.43 -4.37 -8.90
CA MET A 62 -13.34 -5.64 -8.18
C MET A 62 -14.24 -5.66 -6.94
N GLU A 63 -14.27 -4.59 -6.14
CA GLU A 63 -15.20 -4.50 -5.01
C GLU A 63 -16.66 -4.65 -5.45
N LYS A 64 -17.06 -3.98 -6.55
CA LYS A 64 -18.42 -4.12 -7.09
C LYS A 64 -18.74 -5.52 -7.62
N SER A 65 -17.77 -6.20 -8.22
CA SER A 65 -17.99 -7.49 -8.91
C SER A 65 -17.77 -8.71 -8.01
N LYS A 66 -16.88 -8.60 -7.02
CA LYS A 66 -16.43 -9.71 -6.16
C LYS A 66 -16.62 -9.45 -4.67
N GLY A 67 -17.03 -8.24 -4.27
CA GLY A 67 -17.20 -7.85 -2.87
C GLY A 67 -15.90 -7.49 -2.16
N CYS A 68 -14.73 -7.65 -2.80
CA CYS A 68 -13.44 -7.27 -2.25
C CYS A 68 -12.46 -6.84 -3.35
N SER A 69 -11.48 -6.00 -2.99
CA SER A 69 -10.38 -5.57 -3.87
C SER A 69 -9.06 -6.28 -3.53
N ASN A 70 -8.09 -6.22 -4.45
CA ASN A 70 -6.71 -6.67 -4.19
C ASN A 70 -6.05 -5.79 -3.14
N ALA A 71 -6.37 -4.49 -3.14
CA ALA A 71 -5.93 -3.56 -2.12
C ALA A 71 -6.31 -4.02 -0.71
N GLN A 72 -7.56 -4.45 -0.52
CA GLN A 72 -8.02 -5.00 0.76
C GLN A 72 -7.40 -6.37 1.05
N SER A 73 -7.46 -7.30 0.11
CA SER A 73 -7.12 -8.71 0.36
C SER A 73 -5.62 -9.02 0.36
N LEU A 74 -4.86 -8.44 -0.59
CA LEU A 74 -3.42 -8.70 -0.73
C LEU A 74 -2.58 -7.71 0.08
N PHE A 75 -2.98 -6.44 0.10
CA PHE A 75 -2.16 -5.37 0.69
C PHE A 75 -2.66 -4.93 2.06
N GLY A 76 -3.93 -5.14 2.40
CA GLY A 76 -4.54 -4.76 3.67
C GLY A 76 -4.90 -3.29 3.77
N VAL A 77 -5.14 -2.64 2.64
CA VAL A 77 -5.63 -1.26 2.60
C VAL A 77 -7.06 -1.24 3.14
N HIS A 78 -7.28 -0.44 4.19
CA HIS A 78 -8.59 -0.29 4.81
C HIS A 78 -9.42 0.77 4.10
N HIS A 79 -8.82 1.93 3.83
CA HIS A 79 -9.46 3.03 3.11
C HIS A 79 -8.70 3.34 1.82
N MET A 80 -9.34 3.11 0.68
CA MET A 80 -8.73 3.34 -0.63
C MET A 80 -8.54 4.84 -0.92
N PRO A 81 -7.29 5.35 -0.93
CA PRO A 81 -7.01 6.74 -1.28
C PRO A 81 -7.11 6.97 -2.79
N LEU A 82 -7.28 8.24 -3.17
CA LEU A 82 -7.13 8.67 -4.56
C LEU A 82 -5.65 8.90 -4.89
N ASP A 83 -5.28 8.83 -6.17
CA ASP A 83 -3.89 9.02 -6.62
C ASP A 83 -3.27 10.34 -6.14
N ASN A 84 -4.04 11.42 -6.12
CA ASN A 84 -3.58 12.72 -5.61
C ASN A 84 -3.35 12.71 -4.09
N GLN A 85 -4.13 11.94 -3.33
CA GLN A 85 -3.95 11.76 -1.89
C GLN A 85 -2.71 10.91 -1.60
N ILE A 86 -2.49 9.84 -2.37
CA ILE A 86 -1.26 9.03 -2.30
C ILE A 86 -0.04 9.93 -2.51
N ARG A 87 -0.04 10.74 -3.57
CA ARG A 87 1.06 11.68 -3.84
C ARG A 87 1.22 12.73 -2.74
N SER A 88 0.12 13.32 -2.28
CA SER A 88 0.16 14.32 -1.21
C SER A 88 0.65 13.75 0.12
N LEU A 89 0.50 12.46 0.37
CA LEU A 89 1.00 11.82 1.58
C LEU A 89 2.46 11.42 1.44
N LEU A 90 2.81 10.79 0.33
CA LEU A 90 4.13 10.21 0.14
C LEU A 90 5.19 11.22 -0.31
N HIS A 91 4.82 12.41 -0.81
CA HIS A 91 5.82 13.41 -1.25
C HIS A 91 6.74 13.90 -0.13
N GLN A 92 6.33 13.74 1.14
CA GLN A 92 7.11 14.13 2.32
C GLN A 92 7.96 12.99 2.87
N VAL A 93 7.77 11.77 2.36
CA VAL A 93 8.51 10.58 2.81
C VAL A 93 9.81 10.50 2.00
N LEU A 94 10.93 10.60 2.70
CA LEU A 94 12.24 10.40 2.11
C LEU A 94 12.43 8.92 1.69
N PRO A 95 13.09 8.62 0.56
CA PRO A 95 13.30 7.23 0.11
C PRO A 95 13.99 6.34 1.16
N GLU A 96 14.87 6.92 1.96
CA GLU A 96 15.62 6.23 3.01
C GLU A 96 14.69 5.66 4.10
N CYS A 97 13.51 6.27 4.30
CA CYS A 97 12.51 5.81 5.26
C CYS A 97 11.94 4.42 4.92
N VAL A 98 11.98 4.01 3.64
CA VAL A 98 11.48 2.71 3.17
C VAL A 98 12.59 1.71 2.81
N SER A 99 13.85 2.13 2.85
CA SER A 99 15.03 1.28 2.61
C SER A 99 15.06 0.01 3.48
N PRO A 100 14.70 0.04 4.79
CA PRO A 100 14.75 -1.14 5.65
C PRO A 100 13.87 -2.32 5.20
N VAL A 101 12.97 -2.13 4.23
CA VAL A 101 12.13 -3.21 3.69
C VAL A 101 12.88 -4.07 2.66
N PHE A 102 13.99 -3.56 2.11
CA PHE A 102 14.75 -4.20 1.03
C PHE A 102 16.07 -4.83 1.49
N GLU A 103 16.40 -4.72 2.78
CA GLU A 103 17.57 -5.31 3.42
C GLU A 103 17.24 -6.66 4.08
#